data_AF-A0A8W8LWM4-F1
#
_entry.id   AF-A0A8W8LWM4-F1
#
_cell.length_a   1.000
_cell.length_b   1.000
_cell.length_c   1.000
_cell.angle_alpha   90.00
_cell.angle_beta   90.00
_cell.angle_gamma   90.00
#
_symmetry.space_group_name_H-M   'P 1'
#
loop_
_entity.id
_entity.type
_entity.pdbx_description
1 polymer ?
#
loop_
_entity_poly.entity_id
_entity_poly.type
_entity_poly.pdbx_seq_one_letter_code
_entity_poly.pdbx_strand_id
1 'polypeptide(L)'
;MASKALGKLLQKQTWGIMQRKFSTTASRAATQMTVRDALNSAMDEELARDEKVFLMGEEVALYDGAYKVSRGLHAKYGDKRVIDTPITEMGFAGLAVGAAMAGLKPICEFMTFNFSMQAIDQVINSAAKTFYMSAGTVPVPIVFRGPNGAAAGVAAQHSQCFASWYSHCPGLKVVSPYNSEDCRGLLKSAIRDPNPVVCLENEIMYGSPFEISDEALSPDFLIPIGKSKIEREGKHVTLVSHSRYVGHCLEAAFNYLDAPVMRVTGADVPTPYAKTLEDNTFPQVFNIVNTVKQSLKVP
;
A
#
# COMPACT_ATOMS: atom_id res chain seq x y z
N MET A 1 -23.81 30.19 73.00
CA MET A 1 -22.94 31.38 73.04
C MET A 1 -21.74 31.09 72.13
N ALA A 2 -21.86 31.40 70.84
CA ALA A 2 -21.22 32.57 70.21
C ALA A 2 -19.69 32.44 70.29
N SER A 3 -19.01 31.96 69.24
CA SER A 3 -18.75 32.76 68.05
C SER A 3 -18.55 31.89 66.80
N LYS A 4 -19.46 32.03 65.84
CA LYS A 4 -19.21 31.79 64.42
C LYS A 4 -18.86 33.14 63.79
N ALA A 5 -18.04 33.06 62.75
CA ALA A 5 -17.88 34.03 61.64
C ALA A 5 -16.65 34.95 61.70
N LEU A 6 -15.61 34.53 60.97
CA LEU A 6 -14.93 35.21 59.86
C LEU A 6 -13.55 34.53 59.76
N GLY A 7 -13.08 33.98 58.66
CA GLY A 7 -13.51 34.01 57.28
C GLY A 7 -12.37 33.39 56.48
N LYS A 8 -12.74 32.45 55.61
CA LYS A 8 -12.19 32.28 54.26
C LYS A 8 -10.85 33.00 54.00
N LEU A 9 -9.72 32.36 54.28
CA LEU A 9 -8.49 32.49 53.50
C LEU A 9 -7.52 31.43 54.02
N LEU A 10 -7.39 30.33 53.29
CA LEU A 10 -6.22 29.43 53.19
C LEU A 10 -6.68 28.15 52.48
N GLN A 11 -7.21 28.34 51.28
CA GLN A 11 -7.20 27.31 50.26
C GLN A 11 -5.91 27.50 49.48
N LYS A 12 -4.93 26.60 49.65
CA LYS A 12 -4.06 26.11 48.57
C LYS A 12 -3.08 25.06 49.07
N GLN A 13 -3.13 23.92 48.36
CA GLN A 13 -2.08 22.94 48.16
C GLN A 13 -1.70 22.04 49.33
N THR A 14 -2.52 21.00 49.54
CA THR A 14 -1.99 19.69 49.91
C THR A 14 -2.44 18.67 48.88
N TRP A 15 -1.43 18.10 48.25
CA TRP A 15 -1.38 17.20 47.11
C TRP A 15 -2.33 16.00 47.26
N GLY A 16 -3.32 15.89 46.38
CA GLY A 16 -4.03 14.64 46.15
C GLY A 16 -3.06 13.65 45.51
N ILE A 17 -2.60 12.67 46.26
CA ILE A 17 -1.85 11.53 45.71
C ILE A 17 -2.86 10.66 44.96
N MET A 18 -3.08 11.00 43.70
CA MET A 18 -3.67 10.11 42.72
C MET A 18 -2.71 8.93 42.58
N GLN A 19 -3.05 7.80 43.18
CA GLN A 19 -2.35 6.54 42.91
C GLN A 19 -2.41 6.32 41.40
N ARG A 20 -1.24 6.44 40.74
CA ARG A 20 -1.06 5.96 39.38
C ARG A 20 -1.36 4.47 39.43
N LYS A 21 -2.55 4.08 38.99
CA LYS A 21 -2.78 2.70 38.55
C LYS A 21 -1.81 2.49 37.39
N PHE A 22 -0.72 1.78 37.65
CA PHE A 22 0.06 1.18 36.57
C PHE A 22 -0.93 0.31 35.80
N SER A 23 -1.23 0.70 34.56
CA SER A 23 -1.94 -0.18 33.65
C SER A 23 -1.02 -1.37 33.44
N THR A 24 -1.28 -2.47 34.15
CA THR A 24 -0.69 -3.77 33.86
C THR A 24 -1.40 -4.36 32.66
N THR A 25 -1.44 -3.62 31.55
CA THR A 25 -1.72 -4.24 30.27
C THR A 25 -0.52 -5.14 30.04
N ALA A 26 -0.73 -6.46 30.09
CA ALA A 26 0.29 -7.40 29.67
C ALA A 26 0.84 -6.90 28.34
N SER A 27 2.14 -6.68 28.26
CA SER A 27 2.84 -6.49 26.99
C SER A 27 2.64 -7.77 26.19
N ARG A 28 1.50 -7.89 25.49
CA ARG A 28 1.30 -8.93 24.50
C ARG A 28 2.42 -8.78 23.48
N ALA A 29 3.11 -9.87 23.18
CA ALA A 29 4.10 -9.89 22.11
C ALA A 29 3.43 -9.32 20.84
N ALA A 30 4.05 -8.33 20.22
CA ALA A 30 3.53 -7.73 19.00
C ALA A 30 3.43 -8.83 17.93
N THR A 31 2.24 -9.03 17.38
CA THR A 31 2.04 -9.96 16.27
C THR A 31 2.81 -9.42 15.07
N GLN A 32 3.67 -10.25 14.48
CA GLN A 32 4.40 -9.92 13.27
C GLN A 32 3.68 -10.53 12.07
N MET A 33 3.57 -9.76 11.00
CA MET A 33 2.98 -10.21 9.74
C MET A 33 3.84 -9.72 8.58
N THR A 34 4.14 -10.60 7.62
CA THR A 34 4.82 -10.18 6.40
C THR A 34 3.86 -9.43 5.47
N VAL A 35 4.39 -8.55 4.64
CA VAL A 35 3.57 -7.86 3.62
C VAL A 35 2.84 -8.86 2.71
N ARG A 36 3.49 -9.97 2.35
CA ARG A 36 2.87 -11.05 1.59
C ARG A 36 1.65 -11.64 2.30
N ASP A 37 1.79 -11.98 3.58
CA ASP A 37 0.70 -12.58 4.36
C ASP A 37 -0.44 -11.58 4.63
N ALA A 38 -0.10 -10.28 4.74
CA ALA A 38 -1.07 -9.20 4.84
C ALA A 38 -1.95 -9.07 3.58
N LEU A 39 -1.33 -9.14 2.39
CA LEU A 39 -2.05 -9.16 1.11
C LEU A 39 -2.89 -10.45 0.95
N ASN A 40 -2.32 -11.60 1.32
CA ASN A 40 -3.01 -12.88 1.26
C ASN A 40 -4.28 -12.88 2.14
N SER A 41 -4.15 -12.47 3.41
CA SER A 41 -5.27 -12.40 4.35
C SER A 41 -6.34 -11.40 3.91
N ALA A 42 -5.95 -10.25 3.36
CA ALA A 42 -6.88 -9.31 2.76
C ALA A 42 -7.73 -9.94 1.64
N MET A 43 -7.09 -10.66 0.70
CA MET A 43 -7.83 -11.34 -0.37
C MET A 43 -8.69 -12.48 0.18
N ASP A 44 -8.18 -13.27 1.11
CA ASP A 44 -8.92 -14.38 1.72
C ASP A 44 -10.22 -13.90 2.36
N GLU A 45 -10.16 -12.82 3.14
CA GLU A 45 -11.33 -12.26 3.82
C GLU A 45 -12.35 -11.68 2.86
N GLU A 46 -11.93 -10.98 1.81
CA GLU A 46 -12.88 -10.43 0.83
C GLU A 46 -13.47 -11.52 -0.09
N LEU A 47 -12.72 -12.58 -0.40
CA LEU A 47 -13.24 -13.77 -1.09
C LEU A 47 -14.29 -14.51 -0.26
N ALA A 48 -14.06 -14.65 1.06
CA ALA A 48 -15.02 -15.22 1.99
C ALA A 48 -16.27 -14.35 2.16
N ARG A 49 -16.10 -13.02 2.13
CA ARG A 49 -17.16 -12.05 2.38
C ARG A 49 -18.14 -11.90 1.21
N ASP A 50 -17.65 -11.96 -0.03
CA ASP A 50 -18.46 -11.65 -1.21
C ASP A 50 -18.21 -12.68 -2.32
N GLU A 51 -19.25 -13.46 -2.65
CA GLU A 51 -19.19 -14.50 -3.69
C GLU A 51 -18.88 -13.95 -5.08
N LYS A 52 -19.07 -12.65 -5.30
CA LYS A 52 -18.77 -11.96 -6.57
C LYS A 52 -17.31 -11.62 -6.74
N VAL A 53 -16.51 -11.66 -5.66
CA VAL A 53 -15.07 -11.39 -5.71
C VAL A 53 -14.36 -12.61 -6.27
N PHE A 54 -13.43 -12.46 -7.19
CA PHE A 54 -12.59 -13.56 -7.65
C PHE A 54 -11.22 -13.06 -8.07
N LEU A 55 -10.21 -13.93 -7.98
CA LEU A 55 -8.84 -13.64 -8.39
C LEU A 55 -8.57 -14.30 -9.75
N MET A 56 -7.95 -13.55 -10.67
CA MET A 56 -7.47 -14.08 -11.93
C MET A 56 -6.13 -13.46 -12.34
N GLY A 57 -5.28 -14.27 -12.95
CA GLY A 57 -3.97 -13.87 -13.45
C GLY A 57 -3.09 -15.08 -13.72
N GLU A 58 -1.86 -14.84 -14.15
CA GLU A 58 -0.88 -15.89 -14.39
C GLU A 58 -0.38 -16.48 -13.07
N GLU A 59 -0.39 -17.81 -12.96
CA GLU A 59 0.15 -18.57 -11.81
C GLU A 59 -0.52 -18.31 -10.46
N VAL A 60 -1.66 -17.63 -10.42
CA VAL A 60 -2.35 -17.26 -9.18
C VAL A 60 -2.97 -18.46 -8.46
N ALA A 61 -3.25 -19.54 -9.19
CA ALA A 61 -3.98 -20.70 -8.68
C ALA A 61 -3.06 -21.87 -8.34
N LEU A 62 -2.76 -22.76 -9.29
CA LEU A 62 -2.08 -24.04 -9.02
C LEU A 62 -0.62 -23.87 -8.59
N TYR A 63 -0.01 -22.73 -8.91
CA TYR A 63 1.36 -22.40 -8.52
C TYR A 63 1.44 -21.63 -7.19
N ASP A 64 0.31 -21.41 -6.51
CA ASP A 64 0.20 -20.62 -5.28
C ASP A 64 0.64 -19.14 -5.44
N GLY A 65 0.64 -18.62 -6.66
CA GLY A 65 1.09 -17.26 -7.00
C GLY A 65 2.59 -17.18 -7.30
N ALA A 66 2.95 -16.40 -8.33
CA ALA A 66 4.34 -16.16 -8.74
C ALA A 66 5.25 -15.75 -7.56
N TYR A 67 4.75 -14.84 -6.72
CA TYR A 67 5.43 -14.38 -5.50
C TYR A 67 4.83 -14.91 -4.20
N LYS A 68 3.99 -15.94 -4.30
CA LYS A 68 3.30 -16.61 -3.19
C LYS A 68 2.28 -15.75 -2.43
N VAL A 69 1.82 -14.66 -3.03
CA VAL A 69 0.80 -13.76 -2.44
C VAL A 69 -0.58 -14.43 -2.40
N SER A 70 -0.93 -15.28 -3.37
CA SER A 70 -2.21 -16.00 -3.44
C SER A 70 -2.16 -17.43 -2.86
N ARG A 71 -1.10 -17.77 -2.12
CA ARG A 71 -0.89 -19.12 -1.58
C ARG A 71 -2.11 -19.63 -0.82
N GLY A 72 -2.54 -20.86 -1.14
CA GLY A 72 -3.64 -21.56 -0.47
C GLY A 72 -5.04 -21.09 -0.86
N LEU A 73 -5.19 -19.98 -1.60
CA LEU A 73 -6.50 -19.46 -1.98
C LEU A 73 -7.21 -20.40 -2.98
N HIS A 74 -6.48 -20.95 -3.95
CA HIS A 74 -7.08 -21.91 -4.89
C HIS A 74 -7.54 -23.19 -4.19
N ALA A 75 -6.72 -23.76 -3.31
CA ALA A 75 -7.09 -24.93 -2.53
C ALA A 75 -8.36 -24.69 -1.67
N LYS A 76 -8.59 -23.45 -1.23
CA LYS A 76 -9.75 -23.05 -0.41
C LYS A 76 -11.01 -22.75 -1.24
N TYR A 77 -10.88 -22.05 -2.37
CA TYR A 77 -12.02 -21.50 -3.12
C TYR A 77 -12.27 -22.14 -4.50
N GLY A 78 -11.32 -22.92 -5.01
CA GLY A 78 -11.42 -23.69 -6.25
C GLY A 78 -11.41 -22.86 -7.54
N ASP A 79 -11.56 -23.59 -8.66
CA ASP A 79 -11.36 -23.10 -10.03
C ASP A 79 -12.29 -21.95 -10.46
N LYS A 80 -13.41 -21.75 -9.76
CA LYS A 80 -14.35 -20.66 -10.08
C LYS A 80 -13.97 -19.32 -9.47
N ARG A 81 -13.09 -19.32 -8.47
CA ARG A 81 -12.79 -18.14 -7.64
C ARG A 81 -11.32 -17.73 -7.70
N VAL A 82 -10.42 -18.65 -8.04
CA VAL A 82 -8.99 -18.38 -8.25
C VAL A 82 -8.60 -19.03 -9.56
N ILE A 83 -8.33 -18.21 -10.58
CA ILE A 83 -8.31 -18.61 -11.99
C ILE A 83 -6.93 -18.34 -12.59
N ASP A 84 -6.20 -19.41 -12.93
CA ASP A 84 -4.99 -19.29 -13.75
C ASP A 84 -5.36 -18.86 -15.18
N THR A 85 -4.63 -17.88 -15.71
CA THR A 85 -4.79 -17.41 -17.08
C THR A 85 -3.61 -17.82 -17.96
N PRO A 86 -3.80 -17.90 -19.29
CA PRO A 86 -2.67 -17.83 -20.21
C PRO A 86 -1.90 -16.50 -20.06
N ILE A 87 -0.70 -16.44 -20.63
CA ILE A 87 0.14 -15.23 -20.68
C ILE A 87 -0.40 -14.32 -21.79
N THR A 88 -1.54 -13.68 -21.51
CA THR A 88 -2.29 -12.84 -22.45
C THR A 88 -2.90 -11.64 -21.72
N GLU A 89 -2.06 -10.77 -21.19
CA GLU A 89 -2.40 -9.66 -20.29
C GLU A 89 -3.55 -8.80 -20.82
N MET A 90 -3.52 -8.41 -22.09
CA MET A 90 -4.61 -7.66 -22.72
C MET A 90 -5.94 -8.42 -22.67
N GLY A 91 -5.91 -9.72 -22.97
CA GLY A 91 -7.09 -10.57 -23.04
C GLY A 91 -7.72 -10.76 -21.67
N PHE A 92 -6.93 -11.19 -20.67
CA PHE A 92 -7.47 -11.46 -19.36
C PHE A 92 -7.85 -10.17 -18.60
N ALA A 93 -7.14 -9.06 -18.81
CA ALA A 93 -7.54 -7.77 -18.24
C ALA A 93 -8.87 -7.28 -18.84
N GLY A 94 -9.07 -7.41 -20.15
CA GLY A 94 -10.34 -7.09 -20.80
C GLY A 94 -11.49 -7.98 -20.31
N LEU A 95 -11.22 -9.28 -20.10
CA LEU A 95 -12.18 -10.21 -19.52
C LEU A 95 -12.56 -9.82 -18.09
N ALA A 96 -11.58 -9.44 -17.26
CA ALA A 96 -11.82 -8.93 -15.91
C ALA A 96 -12.69 -7.66 -15.94
N VAL A 97 -12.38 -6.70 -16.81
CA VAL A 97 -13.18 -5.48 -16.97
C VAL A 97 -14.61 -5.79 -17.40
N GLY A 98 -14.80 -6.70 -18.36
CA GLY A 98 -16.13 -7.13 -18.80
C GLY A 98 -16.92 -7.83 -17.68
N ALA A 99 -16.26 -8.68 -16.88
CA ALA A 99 -16.86 -9.32 -15.71
C ALA A 99 -17.29 -8.29 -14.65
N ALA A 100 -16.48 -7.24 -14.43
CA ALA A 100 -16.81 -6.15 -13.53
C ALA A 100 -18.05 -5.37 -14.00
N MET A 101 -18.12 -5.03 -15.29
CA MET A 101 -19.30 -4.38 -15.89
C MET A 101 -20.56 -5.26 -15.79
N ALA A 102 -20.41 -6.58 -15.82
CA ALA A 102 -21.49 -7.55 -15.63
C ALA A 102 -21.88 -7.77 -14.16
N GLY A 103 -21.25 -7.05 -13.22
CA GLY A 103 -21.62 -7.03 -11.81
C GLY A 103 -20.80 -7.97 -10.90
N LEU A 104 -19.71 -8.57 -11.40
CA LEU A 104 -18.71 -9.27 -10.58
C LEU A 104 -17.65 -8.28 -10.03
N LYS A 105 -16.74 -8.77 -9.19
CA LYS A 105 -15.68 -7.97 -8.56
C LYS A 105 -14.29 -8.61 -8.74
N PRO A 106 -13.72 -8.57 -9.94
CA PRO A 106 -12.43 -9.19 -10.20
C PRO A 106 -11.28 -8.49 -9.49
N ILE A 107 -10.36 -9.30 -8.99
CA ILE A 107 -8.99 -8.96 -8.65
C ILE A 107 -8.13 -9.49 -9.80
N CYS A 108 -7.69 -8.59 -10.67
CA CYS A 108 -6.84 -8.88 -11.82
C CYS A 108 -5.37 -8.71 -11.42
N GLU A 109 -4.61 -9.79 -11.41
CA GLU A 109 -3.19 -9.80 -11.08
C GLU A 109 -2.34 -9.71 -12.35
N PHE A 110 -1.45 -8.72 -12.40
CA PHE A 110 -0.31 -8.74 -13.32
C PHE A 110 0.90 -9.27 -12.56
N MET A 111 1.62 -10.24 -13.14
CA MET A 111 2.81 -10.81 -12.50
C MET A 111 3.82 -9.72 -12.14
N THR A 112 4.01 -8.73 -13.01
CA THR A 112 4.59 -7.42 -12.64
C THR A 112 3.86 -6.31 -13.37
N PHE A 113 3.87 -5.09 -12.84
CA PHE A 113 3.28 -3.95 -13.55
C PHE A 113 3.99 -3.59 -14.86
N ASN A 114 5.21 -4.08 -15.12
CA ASN A 114 5.84 -3.95 -16.44
C ASN A 114 4.97 -4.58 -17.53
N PHE A 115 4.38 -5.73 -17.23
CA PHE A 115 3.54 -6.48 -18.17
C PHE A 115 2.17 -5.85 -18.36
N SER A 116 1.71 -5.06 -17.38
CA SER A 116 0.48 -4.27 -17.51
C SER A 116 0.51 -3.30 -18.68
N MET A 117 1.69 -2.94 -19.22
CA MET A 117 1.79 -2.14 -20.45
C MET A 117 1.10 -2.79 -21.65
N GLN A 118 1.08 -4.12 -21.72
CA GLN A 118 0.34 -4.83 -22.77
C GLN A 118 -1.17 -4.62 -22.63
N ALA A 119 -1.67 -4.43 -21.40
CA ALA A 119 -3.08 -4.36 -21.06
C ALA A 119 -3.57 -2.95 -20.70
N ILE A 120 -2.70 -1.94 -20.76
CA ILE A 120 -2.98 -0.60 -20.22
C ILE A 120 -4.20 0.05 -20.89
N ASP A 121 -4.48 -0.29 -22.15
CA ASP A 121 -5.68 0.16 -22.85
C ASP A 121 -6.98 -0.29 -22.15
N GLN A 122 -7.03 -1.54 -21.65
CA GLN A 122 -8.18 -2.03 -20.89
C GLN A 122 -8.32 -1.33 -19.54
N VAL A 123 -7.20 -1.07 -18.86
CA VAL A 123 -7.20 -0.35 -17.58
C VAL A 123 -7.70 1.09 -17.76
N ILE A 124 -7.25 1.78 -18.82
CA ILE A 124 -7.54 3.19 -19.01
C ILE A 124 -8.85 3.42 -19.79
N ASN A 125 -8.96 2.89 -20.99
CA ASN A 125 -10.06 3.21 -21.89
C ASN A 125 -11.31 2.40 -21.58
N SER A 126 -11.18 1.13 -21.23
CA SER A 126 -12.32 0.28 -20.90
C SER A 126 -12.77 0.40 -19.44
N ALA A 127 -11.86 0.53 -18.48
CA ALA A 127 -12.24 0.61 -17.07
C ALA A 127 -12.39 2.05 -16.58
N ALA A 128 -11.30 2.83 -16.51
CA ALA A 128 -11.27 4.13 -15.84
C ALA A 128 -12.31 5.13 -16.36
N LYS A 129 -12.46 5.21 -17.68
CA LYS A 129 -13.30 6.23 -18.32
C LYS A 129 -14.78 5.86 -18.42
N THR A 130 -15.14 4.58 -18.23
CA THR A 130 -16.48 4.09 -18.56
C THR A 130 -17.57 4.69 -17.69
N PHE A 131 -17.36 4.84 -16.38
CA PHE A 131 -18.39 5.41 -15.51
C PHE A 131 -18.74 6.85 -15.92
N TYR A 132 -17.73 7.63 -16.33
CA TYR A 132 -17.93 8.98 -16.85
C TYR A 132 -18.62 8.98 -18.23
N MET A 133 -18.12 8.19 -19.19
CA MET A 133 -18.66 8.14 -20.56
C MET A 133 -20.10 7.60 -20.61
N SER A 134 -20.45 6.72 -19.68
CA SER A 134 -21.80 6.17 -19.54
C SER A 134 -22.74 7.06 -18.70
N ALA A 135 -22.31 8.28 -18.35
CA ALA A 135 -23.07 9.21 -17.50
C ALA A 135 -23.52 8.60 -16.16
N GLY A 136 -22.64 7.82 -15.52
CA GLY A 136 -22.87 7.21 -14.21
C GLY A 136 -23.68 5.91 -14.23
N THR A 137 -23.90 5.30 -15.40
CA THR A 137 -24.76 4.10 -15.50
C THR A 137 -23.98 2.78 -15.45
N VAL A 138 -22.72 2.75 -15.87
CA VAL A 138 -21.90 1.54 -15.91
C VAL A 138 -20.69 1.68 -14.97
N PRO A 139 -20.79 1.20 -13.72
CA PRO A 139 -19.63 1.12 -12.83
C PRO A 139 -18.70 -0.04 -13.23
N VAL A 140 -17.42 0.06 -12.84
CA VAL A 140 -16.41 -0.97 -13.12
C VAL A 140 -15.65 -1.29 -11.82
N PRO A 141 -16.24 -2.11 -10.92
CA PRO A 141 -15.61 -2.49 -9.65
C PRO A 141 -14.52 -3.55 -9.88
N ILE A 142 -13.31 -3.11 -10.20
CA ILE A 142 -12.16 -3.98 -10.51
C ILE A 142 -10.92 -3.51 -9.76
N VAL A 143 -10.13 -4.47 -9.27
CA VAL A 143 -8.79 -4.20 -8.73
C VAL A 143 -7.75 -4.73 -9.70
N PHE A 144 -6.78 -3.90 -10.07
CA PHE A 144 -5.54 -4.33 -10.72
C PHE A 144 -4.42 -4.33 -9.69
N ARG A 145 -3.77 -5.48 -9.46
CA ARG A 145 -2.71 -5.60 -8.46
C ARG A 145 -1.48 -6.33 -8.99
N GLY A 146 -0.37 -6.20 -8.27
CA GLY A 146 0.91 -6.82 -8.62
C GLY A 146 2.10 -6.00 -8.13
N PRO A 147 3.31 -6.57 -8.16
CA PRO A 147 4.52 -5.83 -7.81
C PRO A 147 4.84 -4.76 -8.86
N ASN A 148 5.26 -3.59 -8.38
CA ASN A 148 5.59 -2.42 -9.16
C ASN A 148 6.96 -1.84 -8.75
N GLY A 149 7.68 -1.29 -9.73
CA GLY A 149 8.98 -0.66 -9.51
C GLY A 149 10.12 -1.67 -9.41
N ALA A 150 11.20 -1.23 -8.76
CA ALA A 150 12.44 -1.98 -8.66
C ALA A 150 12.31 -3.29 -7.88
N ALA A 151 12.94 -4.34 -8.42
CA ALA A 151 13.28 -5.57 -7.71
C ALA A 151 14.83 -5.71 -7.64
N ALA A 152 15.35 -6.92 -7.44
CA ALA A 152 16.79 -7.17 -7.38
C ALA A 152 17.29 -7.99 -8.58
N GLY A 153 18.17 -7.41 -9.40
CA GLY A 153 18.87 -8.10 -10.49
C GLY A 153 18.00 -8.40 -11.72
N VAL A 154 16.88 -7.69 -11.91
CA VAL A 154 15.88 -8.00 -12.95
C VAL A 154 16.01 -7.14 -14.23
N ALA A 155 16.95 -6.18 -14.23
CA ALA A 155 17.25 -5.30 -15.36
C ALA A 155 16.08 -4.43 -15.85
N ALA A 156 16.23 -3.82 -17.03
CA ALA A 156 15.42 -2.68 -17.49
C ALA A 156 13.93 -3.00 -17.66
N GLN A 157 13.59 -4.13 -18.26
CA GLN A 157 12.21 -4.47 -18.61
C GLN A 157 11.36 -4.97 -17.43
N HIS A 158 11.96 -5.12 -16.24
CA HIS A 158 11.30 -5.63 -15.04
C HIS A 158 11.36 -4.68 -13.85
N SER A 159 11.82 -3.44 -14.05
CA SER A 159 12.13 -2.50 -12.96
C SER A 159 11.33 -1.18 -13.00
N GLN A 160 10.41 -1.02 -13.94
CA GLN A 160 9.70 0.23 -14.15
C GLN A 160 8.66 0.49 -13.05
N CYS A 161 8.60 1.73 -12.57
CA CYS A 161 7.55 2.20 -11.67
C CYS A 161 6.46 2.93 -12.47
N PHE A 162 5.21 2.50 -12.32
CA PHE A 162 4.04 3.01 -13.04
C PHE A 162 3.17 3.95 -12.20
N ALA A 163 3.63 4.36 -11.01
CA ALA A 163 2.86 5.24 -10.12
C ALA A 163 2.46 6.55 -10.82
N SER A 164 3.38 7.21 -11.52
CA SER A 164 3.10 8.45 -12.26
C SER A 164 2.19 8.22 -13.46
N TRP A 165 2.29 7.07 -14.14
CA TRP A 165 1.47 6.75 -15.30
C TRP A 165 0.00 6.58 -14.90
N TYR A 166 -0.27 5.66 -13.97
CA TYR A 166 -1.65 5.38 -13.57
C TYR A 166 -2.29 6.53 -12.80
N SER A 167 -1.53 7.24 -11.95
CA SER A 167 -2.09 8.38 -11.20
C SER A 167 -2.44 9.59 -12.07
N HIS A 168 -1.93 9.64 -13.30
CA HIS A 168 -2.25 10.70 -14.25
C HIS A 168 -3.65 10.55 -14.86
N CYS A 169 -4.27 9.36 -14.78
CA CYS A 169 -5.51 9.06 -15.50
C CYS A 169 -6.77 9.28 -14.63
N PRO A 170 -7.65 10.24 -14.97
CA PRO A 170 -8.93 10.41 -14.29
C PRO A 170 -9.81 9.17 -14.41
N GLY A 171 -10.58 8.89 -13.35
CA GLY A 171 -11.43 7.69 -13.25
C GLY A 171 -10.73 6.49 -12.60
N LEU A 172 -9.40 6.54 -12.43
CA LEU A 172 -8.66 5.60 -11.59
C LEU A 172 -8.49 6.11 -10.16
N LYS A 173 -8.41 5.15 -9.24
CA LYS A 173 -7.76 5.32 -7.94
C LYS A 173 -6.46 4.53 -7.96
N VAL A 174 -5.38 5.11 -7.45
CA VAL A 174 -4.06 4.45 -7.43
C VAL A 174 -3.52 4.50 -6.01
N VAL A 175 -3.18 3.33 -5.47
CA VAL A 175 -2.61 3.17 -4.14
C VAL A 175 -1.26 2.46 -4.23
N SER A 176 -0.33 2.80 -3.35
CA SER A 176 1.01 2.22 -3.33
C SER A 176 1.45 1.98 -1.88
N PRO A 177 1.06 0.84 -1.29
CA PRO A 177 1.26 0.54 0.13
C PRO A 177 2.74 0.31 0.47
N TYR A 178 3.12 0.57 1.72
CA TYR A 178 4.48 0.36 2.24
C TYR A 178 4.59 -0.88 3.14
N ASN A 179 3.84 -0.91 4.24
CA ASN A 179 3.96 -1.95 5.28
C ASN A 179 2.77 -2.94 5.27
N SER A 180 2.77 -3.89 6.21
CA SER A 180 1.71 -4.90 6.31
C SER A 180 0.32 -4.31 6.58
N GLU A 181 0.19 -3.29 7.42
CA GLU A 181 -1.10 -2.62 7.68
C GLU A 181 -1.63 -1.92 6.42
N ASP A 182 -0.77 -1.17 5.74
CA ASP A 182 -1.10 -0.49 4.49
C ASP A 182 -1.59 -1.49 3.45
N CYS A 183 -0.83 -2.56 3.23
CA CYS A 183 -1.15 -3.59 2.25
C CYS A 183 -2.49 -4.26 2.55
N ARG A 184 -2.74 -4.64 3.81
CA ARG A 184 -3.99 -5.28 4.20
C ARG A 184 -5.18 -4.33 4.06
N GLY A 185 -5.09 -3.15 4.66
CA GLY A 185 -6.19 -2.19 4.71
C GLY A 185 -6.53 -1.56 3.35
N LEU A 186 -5.53 -1.22 2.54
CA LEU A 186 -5.75 -0.64 1.21
C LEU A 186 -6.26 -1.66 0.22
N LEU A 187 -5.80 -2.91 0.23
CA LEU A 187 -6.31 -3.93 -0.68
C LEU A 187 -7.78 -4.25 -0.39
N LYS A 188 -8.17 -4.39 0.88
CA LYS A 188 -9.58 -4.56 1.27
C LYS A 188 -10.43 -3.37 0.83
N SER A 189 -9.92 -2.16 1.00
CA SER A 189 -10.61 -0.94 0.57
C SER A 189 -10.75 -0.85 -0.95
N ALA A 190 -9.73 -1.30 -1.69
CA ALA A 190 -9.75 -1.38 -3.15
C ALA A 190 -10.81 -2.37 -3.65
N ILE A 191 -10.88 -3.56 -3.06
CA ILE A 191 -11.86 -4.60 -3.43
C ILE A 191 -13.30 -4.14 -3.13
N ARG A 192 -13.49 -3.34 -2.09
CA ARG A 192 -14.80 -2.78 -1.72
C ARG A 192 -15.19 -1.54 -2.53
N ASP A 193 -14.27 -0.94 -3.28
CA ASP A 193 -14.52 0.26 -4.08
C ASP A 193 -15.35 -0.06 -5.33
N PRO A 194 -16.35 0.77 -5.71
CA PRO A 194 -17.15 0.51 -6.90
C PRO A 194 -16.45 0.93 -8.22
N ASN A 195 -15.19 1.38 -8.18
CA ASN A 195 -14.44 1.91 -9.32
C ASN A 195 -13.14 1.13 -9.56
N PRO A 196 -12.46 1.34 -10.69
CA PRO A 196 -11.17 0.71 -10.93
C PRO A 196 -10.10 1.23 -9.96
N VAL A 197 -9.45 0.31 -9.24
CA VAL A 197 -8.35 0.62 -8.32
C VAL A 197 -7.08 -0.11 -8.73
N VAL A 198 -5.99 0.64 -8.88
CA VAL A 198 -4.66 0.10 -9.14
C VAL A 198 -3.88 0.03 -7.83
N CYS A 199 -3.47 -1.17 -7.42
CA CYS A 199 -2.69 -1.44 -6.22
C CYS A 199 -1.24 -1.75 -6.60
N LEU A 200 -0.35 -0.76 -6.46
CA LEU A 200 1.06 -0.83 -6.80
C LEU A 200 1.89 -1.34 -5.62
N GLU A 201 1.99 -2.66 -5.52
CA GLU A 201 2.76 -3.35 -4.48
C GLU A 201 4.27 -3.32 -4.78
N ASN A 202 5.10 -3.95 -3.95
CA ASN A 202 6.54 -4.00 -4.17
C ASN A 202 7.12 -5.37 -3.82
N GLU A 203 7.86 -5.96 -4.76
CA GLU A 203 8.40 -7.33 -4.64
C GLU A 203 9.36 -7.48 -3.45
N ILE A 204 10.26 -6.52 -3.28
CA ILE A 204 11.25 -6.53 -2.18
C ILE A 204 10.57 -6.48 -0.81
N MET A 205 9.41 -5.82 -0.72
CA MET A 205 8.68 -5.69 0.54
C MET A 205 7.93 -6.96 0.94
N TYR A 206 7.63 -7.88 0.02
CA TYR A 206 6.79 -9.06 0.31
C TYR A 206 7.29 -9.90 1.48
N GLY A 207 8.61 -10.07 1.59
CA GLY A 207 9.25 -10.85 2.66
C GLY A 207 9.44 -10.07 3.97
N SER A 208 9.21 -8.77 3.99
CA SER A 208 9.46 -7.92 5.15
C SER A 208 8.40 -8.12 6.23
N PRO A 209 8.79 -8.48 7.47
CA PRO A 209 7.87 -8.53 8.60
C PRO A 209 7.66 -7.12 9.19
N PHE A 210 6.42 -6.85 9.61
CA PHE A 210 6.06 -5.65 10.37
C PHE A 210 5.19 -6.02 11.57
N GLU A 211 5.26 -5.19 12.61
CA GLU A 211 4.27 -5.21 13.68
C GLU A 211 2.90 -4.83 13.13
N ILE A 212 1.88 -5.59 13.50
CA ILE A 212 0.49 -5.32 13.13
C ILE A 212 -0.37 -5.13 14.38
N SER A 213 -1.15 -4.05 14.39
CA SER A 213 -2.08 -3.76 15.49
C SER A 213 -3.24 -4.77 15.54
N ASP A 214 -3.81 -4.95 16.74
CA ASP A 214 -5.01 -5.78 16.93
C ASP A 214 -6.20 -5.27 16.07
N GLU A 215 -6.29 -3.95 15.88
CA GLU A 215 -7.28 -3.32 14.98
C GLU A 215 -7.04 -3.74 13.53
N ALA A 216 -5.78 -3.70 13.08
CA ALA A 216 -5.40 -4.10 11.73
C ALA A 216 -5.50 -5.60 11.46
N LEU A 217 -5.74 -6.44 12.48
CA LEU A 217 -6.08 -7.87 12.32
C LEU A 217 -7.58 -8.12 12.13
N SER A 218 -8.43 -7.12 12.35
CA SER A 218 -9.88 -7.26 12.17
C SER A 218 -10.24 -7.50 10.69
N PRO A 219 -11.20 -8.40 10.37
CA PRO A 219 -11.72 -8.55 9.00
C PRO A 219 -12.45 -7.30 8.49
N ASP A 220 -12.78 -6.37 9.38
CA ASP A 220 -13.41 -5.09 9.03
C ASP A 220 -12.42 -3.93 8.93
N PHE A 221 -11.13 -4.17 9.15
CA PHE A 221 -10.11 -3.15 9.01
C PHE A 221 -10.02 -2.64 7.56
N LEU A 222 -10.11 -1.32 7.40
CA LEU A 222 -10.03 -0.63 6.12
C LEU A 222 -9.20 0.64 6.28
N ILE A 223 -8.41 0.96 5.25
CA ILE A 223 -7.72 2.24 5.16
C ILE A 223 -8.40 3.10 4.09
N PRO A 224 -8.85 4.33 4.42
CA PRO A 224 -9.53 5.18 3.45
C PRO A 224 -8.58 5.60 2.32
N ILE A 225 -8.94 5.23 1.09
CA ILE A 225 -8.24 5.69 -0.11
C ILE A 225 -8.29 7.22 -0.19
N GLY A 226 -7.14 7.84 -0.49
CA GLY A 226 -7.00 9.30 -0.54
C GLY A 226 -6.60 9.95 0.79
N LYS A 227 -6.24 9.17 1.81
CA LYS A 227 -5.63 9.66 3.04
C LYS A 227 -4.17 9.22 3.14
N SER A 228 -3.28 10.18 3.38
CA SER A 228 -1.89 9.92 3.74
C SER A 228 -1.76 9.67 5.24
N LYS A 229 -0.76 8.88 5.63
CA LYS A 229 -0.40 8.61 7.03
C LYS A 229 0.88 9.34 7.40
N ILE A 230 0.91 9.96 8.57
CA ILE A 230 2.15 10.49 9.15
C ILE A 230 2.80 9.31 9.88
N GLU A 231 3.83 8.72 9.28
CA GLU A 231 4.58 7.61 9.91
C GLU A 231 5.47 8.10 11.06
N ARG A 232 5.90 9.37 11.02
CA ARG A 232 6.67 9.99 12.09
C ARG A 232 6.43 11.49 12.14
N GLU A 233 5.99 11.97 13.29
CA GLU A 233 5.86 13.40 13.57
C GLU A 233 7.23 14.10 13.56
N GLY A 234 7.25 15.33 13.04
CA GLY A 234 8.45 16.15 12.92
C GLY A 234 8.10 17.63 12.87
N LYS A 235 9.04 18.51 13.25
CA LYS A 235 8.80 19.97 13.31
C LYS A 235 9.58 20.79 12.28
N HIS A 236 10.42 20.15 11.48
CA HIS A 236 11.43 20.86 10.69
C HIS A 236 11.32 20.53 9.20
N VAL A 237 11.29 19.24 8.84
CA VAL A 237 11.09 18.77 7.45
C VAL A 237 9.79 18.00 7.33
N THR A 238 9.12 18.13 6.18
CA THR A 238 8.15 17.14 5.71
C THR A 238 8.79 16.26 4.63
N LEU A 239 8.93 14.97 4.91
CA LEU A 239 9.35 13.96 3.93
C LEU A 239 8.10 13.23 3.44
N VAL A 240 7.86 13.24 2.13
CA VAL A 240 6.72 12.55 1.50
C VAL A 240 7.27 11.48 0.57
N SER A 241 6.78 10.25 0.73
CA SER A 241 7.20 9.10 -0.06
C SER A 241 6.06 8.09 -0.14
N HIS A 242 6.23 7.05 -0.95
CA HIS A 242 5.28 5.94 -1.07
C HIS A 242 6.04 4.62 -1.27
N SER A 243 5.36 3.50 -1.04
CA SER A 243 5.96 2.17 -1.15
C SER A 243 7.24 2.00 -0.34
N ARG A 244 8.17 1.16 -0.80
CA ARG A 244 9.45 0.84 -0.16
C ARG A 244 10.25 2.07 0.31
N TYR A 245 10.18 3.17 -0.44
CA TYR A 245 10.96 4.38 -0.12
C TYR A 245 10.46 5.12 1.13
N VAL A 246 9.30 4.77 1.69
CA VAL A 246 8.89 5.24 3.02
C VAL A 246 9.88 4.75 4.08
N GLY A 247 10.30 3.48 4.00
CA GLY A 247 11.32 2.93 4.90
C GLY A 247 12.65 3.68 4.83
N HIS A 248 13.10 4.01 3.61
CA HIS A 248 14.33 4.79 3.43
C HIS A 248 14.18 6.22 3.99
N CYS A 249 13.00 6.83 3.88
CA CYS A 249 12.73 8.12 4.51
C CYS A 249 12.73 8.03 6.04
N LEU A 250 12.18 6.96 6.64
CA LEU A 250 12.20 6.75 8.08
C LEU A 250 13.63 6.57 8.62
N GLU A 251 14.48 5.84 7.89
CA GLU A 251 15.90 5.74 8.19
C GLU A 251 16.62 7.10 8.10
N ALA A 252 16.26 7.93 7.11
CA ALA A 252 16.88 9.23 6.88
C ALA A 252 16.37 10.37 7.79
N ALA A 253 15.16 10.25 8.38
CA ALA A 253 14.45 11.33 9.09
C ALA A 253 15.11 11.81 10.40
N PHE A 254 16.38 11.49 10.65
CA PHE A 254 17.11 11.89 11.85
C PHE A 254 17.49 13.38 11.93
N ASN A 255 17.22 14.26 10.96
CA ASN A 255 17.62 15.68 11.04
C ASN A 255 16.63 16.73 10.45
N TYR A 256 16.82 17.98 10.88
CA TYR A 256 15.88 19.12 10.93
C TYR A 256 15.93 20.03 9.66
N LEU A 257 14.83 20.56 9.06
CA LEU A 257 14.82 21.54 7.93
C LEU A 257 14.55 23.03 8.27
N ASP A 258 15.22 23.89 7.46
CA ASP A 258 15.05 25.34 7.25
C ASP A 258 15.19 25.73 5.74
N ALA A 259 14.87 24.84 4.79
CA ALA A 259 15.39 24.94 3.42
C ALA A 259 14.50 24.37 2.29
N PRO A 260 14.87 24.51 1.00
CA PRO A 260 13.94 24.26 -0.11
C PRO A 260 13.65 22.76 -0.33
N VAL A 261 12.45 22.48 -0.85
CA VAL A 261 11.98 21.14 -1.21
C VAL A 261 12.84 20.59 -2.35
N MET A 262 13.41 19.41 -2.14
CA MET A 262 14.25 18.70 -3.10
C MET A 262 13.61 17.35 -3.42
N ARG A 263 13.82 16.83 -4.64
CA ARG A 263 13.33 15.50 -5.04
C ARG A 263 14.50 14.53 -5.17
N VAL A 264 14.31 13.31 -4.69
CA VAL A 264 15.21 12.18 -4.94
C VAL A 264 14.42 11.14 -5.72
N THR A 265 14.87 10.82 -6.93
CA THR A 265 14.22 9.84 -7.83
C THR A 265 15.22 8.80 -8.27
N GLY A 266 14.74 7.73 -8.93
CA GLY A 266 15.65 6.90 -9.72
C GLY A 266 16.39 7.74 -10.77
N ALA A 267 17.57 7.28 -11.17
CA ALA A 267 18.34 7.88 -12.25
C ALA A 267 17.53 7.82 -13.55
N ASP A 268 17.69 8.83 -14.41
CA ASP A 268 16.94 8.95 -15.68
C ASP A 268 17.55 8.07 -16.78
N VAL A 269 17.56 6.77 -16.51
CA VAL A 269 18.11 5.73 -17.39
C VAL A 269 17.28 4.44 -17.24
N PRO A 270 17.19 3.60 -18.27
CA PRO A 270 16.70 2.24 -18.11
C PRO A 270 17.55 1.46 -17.08
N THR A 271 16.92 0.67 -16.20
CA THR A 271 17.64 -0.04 -15.13
C THR A 271 18.69 -1.01 -15.68
N PRO A 272 19.98 -0.81 -15.37
CA PRO A 272 21.05 -1.69 -15.84
C PRO A 272 21.12 -2.98 -15.00
N TYR A 273 21.62 -4.07 -15.60
CA TYR A 273 21.78 -5.37 -14.91
C TYR A 273 22.98 -5.42 -13.95
N ALA A 274 24.08 -4.75 -14.29
CA ALA A 274 25.30 -4.82 -13.49
C ALA A 274 25.06 -4.25 -12.09
N LYS A 275 25.34 -5.03 -11.04
CA LYS A 275 24.95 -4.71 -9.65
C LYS A 275 25.38 -3.31 -9.21
N THR A 276 26.62 -2.94 -9.52
CA THR A 276 27.17 -1.61 -9.22
C THR A 276 26.39 -0.47 -9.89
N LEU A 277 25.86 -0.69 -11.09
CA LEU A 277 25.05 0.31 -11.79
C LEU A 277 23.59 0.29 -11.33
N GLU A 278 23.03 -0.88 -11.05
CA GLU A 278 21.67 -1.06 -10.53
C GLU A 278 21.50 -0.32 -9.19
N ASP A 279 22.44 -0.52 -8.27
CA ASP A 279 22.41 0.11 -6.94
C ASP A 279 22.45 1.65 -7.04
N ASN A 280 23.15 2.19 -8.05
CA ASN A 280 23.23 3.63 -8.30
C ASN A 280 22.04 4.17 -9.13
N THR A 281 21.18 3.31 -9.66
CA THR A 281 20.00 3.71 -10.42
C THR A 281 18.80 4.01 -9.51
N PHE A 282 18.73 3.40 -8.31
CA PHE A 282 17.64 3.62 -7.36
C PHE A 282 18.08 4.50 -6.19
N PRO A 283 17.18 5.32 -5.58
CA PRO A 283 17.48 6.10 -4.40
C PRO A 283 18.02 5.24 -3.25
N GLN A 284 19.28 5.46 -2.88
CA GLN A 284 19.91 4.90 -1.70
C GLN A 284 19.83 5.86 -0.52
N VAL A 285 20.09 5.35 0.68
CA VAL A 285 20.17 6.15 1.91
C VAL A 285 21.14 7.32 1.73
N PHE A 286 22.30 7.12 1.11
CA PHE A 286 23.27 8.21 0.90
C PHE A 286 22.74 9.30 -0.06
N ASN A 287 21.95 8.96 -1.07
CA ASN A 287 21.33 9.95 -1.96
C ASN A 287 20.38 10.84 -1.16
N ILE A 288 19.54 10.21 -0.32
CA ILE A 288 18.58 10.92 0.54
C ILE A 288 19.33 11.79 1.55
N VAL A 289 20.34 11.24 2.25
CA VAL A 289 21.18 11.98 3.20
C VAL A 289 21.87 13.16 2.53
N ASN A 290 22.46 12.99 1.35
CA ASN A 290 23.13 14.06 0.62
C ASN A 290 22.15 15.16 0.19
N THR A 291 20.96 14.78 -0.32
CA THR A 291 19.92 15.74 -0.67
C THR A 291 19.39 16.48 0.56
N VAL A 292 19.25 15.80 1.71
CA VAL A 292 18.91 16.44 2.98
C VAL A 292 20.02 17.41 3.38
N LYS A 293 21.31 17.00 3.42
CA LYS A 293 22.45 17.89 3.72
C LYS A 293 22.49 19.13 2.83
N GLN A 294 22.28 18.97 1.52
CA GLN A 294 22.20 20.06 0.56
C GLN A 294 21.06 21.02 0.89
N SER A 295 19.88 20.48 1.20
CA SER A 295 18.75 21.28 1.69
C SER A 295 19.21 22.05 2.93
N LEU A 296 19.74 21.39 3.96
CA LEU A 296 20.14 22.02 5.23
C LEU A 296 21.34 22.98 5.14
N LYS A 297 22.03 23.07 4.00
CA LYS A 297 23.30 23.80 3.84
C LYS A 297 24.38 23.39 4.86
N VAL A 298 24.42 22.11 5.21
CA VAL A 298 25.41 21.53 6.14
C VAL A 298 26.43 20.71 5.34
N PRO A 299 27.75 20.80 5.62
CA PRO A 299 28.78 20.05 4.92
C PRO A 299 28.65 18.51 5.04
#